data_AF-A0A9D9R4F9-F1
#
_entry.id   AF-A0A9D9R4F9-F1
#
_cell.length_a   1.000
_cell.length_b   1.000
_cell.length_c   1.000
_cell.angle_alpha   90.00
_cell.angle_beta   90.00
_cell.angle_gamma   90.00
#
_symmetry.space_group_name_H-M   'P 1'
#
loop_
_entity.id
_entity.type
_entity.pdbx_description
1 polymer ?
#
loop_
_entity_poly.entity_id
_entity_poly.type
_entity_poly.pdbx_seq_one_letter_code
_entity_poly.pdbx_strand_id
1 'polypeptide(L)'
;MSSTKSPAFLLHQKFPFEPTPSQAELFNKLSTFILNEDEWAPLTFIIRGYAGTGKTTVISTLIKILGSFSYKTQLLAPTGRAAKVMANYSKKKASTIHKKIYRQVSSPSSGALVFQRMNNYATNTVFIVDEASMITDESDFGQNSLLTDLIEYVFTNPENGHTGNKLIFVGDTAQLPPVGKSLSPALSKDYVSSEFHMDVMDHELIDVMRQDIHSGILYNATNLRGLLAHNTTSIQFNTASFKDFFRMTGEKMEDGMHYAYRKFGKEDTIILTRSNKSAVQFNEFVRRTILYQEDEISSGDLLMIVRNNYHWLDEDSPAGFLANGDFVEVMKIKKEEEMHGLRFMNVILRLCDYEEHPEIEAKILLDTLHSAESALGKEANKKLYDSVCEDYAHTTKKKERLEAIRKDPFLNALQVKFAYALTTHKSQGGQWKAVFVDQGYLKEDQVDSEYIRWLYTAITRATHELFLVNFHERFFN
;
A
#
# COMPACT_ATOMS: atom_id res chain seq x y z
N MET A 1 -34.46 13.60 28.19
CA MET A 1 -34.17 13.30 26.78
C MET A 1 -32.89 14.02 26.40
N SER A 2 -31.76 13.31 26.34
CA SER A 2 -30.50 13.90 25.88
C SER A 2 -30.65 14.25 24.41
N SER A 3 -30.47 15.51 24.02
CA SER A 3 -30.47 15.93 22.61
C SER A 3 -29.31 15.23 21.90
N THR A 4 -29.57 14.14 21.20
CA THR A 4 -28.57 13.45 20.39
C THR A 4 -28.11 14.41 19.30
N LYS A 5 -26.90 14.95 19.46
CA LYS A 5 -26.27 15.84 18.49
C LYS A 5 -26.12 15.08 17.16
N SER A 6 -26.42 15.74 16.04
CA SER A 6 -26.28 15.12 14.72
C SER A 6 -24.82 14.74 14.43
N PRO A 7 -24.56 13.72 13.58
CA PRO A 7 -23.20 13.39 13.18
C PRO A 7 -22.47 14.59 12.55
N ALA A 8 -23.15 15.38 11.70
CA ALA A 8 -22.57 16.60 11.12
C ALA A 8 -22.10 17.58 12.21
N PHE A 9 -22.92 17.83 13.23
CA PHE A 9 -22.53 18.70 14.36
C PHE A 9 -21.29 18.16 15.08
N LEU A 10 -21.23 16.86 15.35
CA LEU A 10 -20.09 16.24 16.02
C LEU A 10 -18.82 16.23 15.15
N LEU A 11 -18.96 16.08 13.83
CA LEU A 11 -17.85 16.23 12.89
C LEU A 11 -17.29 17.64 12.95
N HIS A 12 -18.13 18.67 12.81
CA HIS A 12 -17.71 20.07 12.96
C HIS A 12 -17.06 20.34 14.33
N GLN A 13 -17.63 19.81 15.41
CA GLN A 13 -17.12 20.03 16.77
C GLN A 13 -15.77 19.36 17.02
N LYS A 14 -15.56 18.14 16.49
CA LYS A 14 -14.33 17.35 16.73
C LYS A 14 -13.27 17.52 15.65
N PHE A 15 -13.59 18.18 14.54
CA PHE A 15 -12.62 18.47 13.49
C PHE A 15 -11.59 19.47 14.04
N PRO A 16 -10.29 19.21 13.91
CA PRO A 16 -9.25 20.01 14.58
C PRO A 16 -9.04 21.40 13.96
N PHE A 17 -9.69 21.69 12.82
CA PHE A 17 -9.48 22.90 12.03
C PHE A 17 -10.83 23.52 11.62
N GLU A 18 -10.79 24.70 11.01
CA GLU A 18 -11.93 25.21 10.26
C GLU A 18 -12.09 24.37 8.98
N PRO A 19 -13.23 23.67 8.78
CA PRO A 19 -13.41 22.83 7.61
C PRO A 19 -13.54 23.66 6.33
N THR A 20 -12.97 23.16 5.24
CA THR A 20 -13.16 23.75 3.91
C THR A 20 -14.62 23.58 3.44
N PRO A 21 -15.07 24.34 2.41
CA PRO A 21 -16.40 24.16 1.84
C PRO A 21 -16.71 22.70 1.45
N SER A 22 -15.79 22.01 0.76
CA SER A 22 -15.98 20.60 0.40
C SER A 22 -16.06 19.69 1.62
N GLN A 23 -15.24 19.93 2.66
CA GLN A 23 -15.30 19.14 3.90
C GLN A 23 -16.62 19.35 4.65
N ALA A 24 -17.14 20.57 4.70
CA ALA A 24 -18.43 20.86 5.33
C ALA A 24 -19.60 20.17 4.59
N GLU A 25 -19.58 20.17 3.26
CA GLU A 25 -20.56 19.41 2.47
C GLU A 25 -20.45 17.90 2.75
N LEU A 26 -19.22 17.38 2.80
CA LEU A 26 -18.97 15.99 3.16
C LEU A 26 -19.53 15.64 4.54
N PHE A 27 -19.42 16.52 5.54
CA PHE A 27 -19.96 16.27 6.87
C PHE A 27 -21.49 16.11 6.87
N ASN A 28 -22.19 16.88 6.03
CA ASN A 28 -23.63 16.74 5.85
C ASN A 28 -23.97 15.41 5.17
N LYS A 29 -23.26 15.05 4.10
CA LYS A 29 -23.46 13.76 3.41
C LYS A 29 -23.15 12.56 4.31
N LEU A 30 -22.08 12.63 5.10
CA LEU A 30 -21.74 11.62 6.11
C LEU A 30 -22.80 11.52 7.20
N SER A 31 -23.44 12.62 7.57
CA SER A 31 -24.56 12.59 8.51
C SER A 31 -25.74 11.79 7.94
N THR A 32 -26.12 12.02 6.68
CA THR A 32 -27.14 11.21 6.00
C THR A 32 -26.73 9.75 5.91
N PHE A 33 -25.47 9.49 5.55
CA PHE A 33 -24.93 8.13 5.47
C PHE A 33 -24.97 7.40 6.80
N ILE A 34 -24.55 8.02 7.90
CA ILE A 34 -24.55 7.40 9.24
C ILE A 34 -25.97 7.14 9.73
N LEU A 35 -26.89 8.09 9.54
CA LEU A 35 -28.28 8.01 10.02
C LEU A 35 -29.21 7.17 9.12
N ASN A 36 -28.74 6.68 7.97
CA ASN A 36 -29.50 5.76 7.15
C ASN A 36 -29.64 4.41 7.88
N GLU A 37 -30.86 4.05 8.29
CA GLU A 37 -31.18 2.82 9.02
C GLU A 37 -31.77 1.73 8.11
N ASP A 38 -31.68 1.89 6.78
CA ASP A 38 -32.11 0.84 5.85
C ASP A 38 -31.11 -0.32 5.88
N GLU A 39 -31.42 -1.32 6.71
CA GLU A 39 -30.60 -2.52 6.85
C GLU A 39 -30.68 -3.48 5.65
N TRP A 40 -31.63 -3.24 4.72
CA TRP A 40 -31.87 -4.09 3.55
C TRP A 40 -31.12 -3.62 2.31
N ALA A 41 -30.76 -2.33 2.25
CA ALA A 41 -30.01 -1.76 1.15
C ALA A 41 -28.50 -1.65 1.52
N PRO A 42 -27.61 -2.39 0.82
CA PRO A 42 -26.17 -2.17 0.96
C PRO A 42 -25.84 -0.71 0.64
N LEU A 43 -25.21 -0.01 1.59
CA LEU A 43 -24.88 1.40 1.44
C LEU A 43 -23.36 1.60 1.45
N THR A 44 -22.85 2.13 0.35
CA THR A 44 -21.43 2.46 0.16
C THR A 44 -21.24 3.97 0.03
N PHE A 45 -20.16 4.49 0.60
CA PHE A 45 -19.72 5.87 0.40
C PHE A 45 -18.34 5.91 -0.26
N ILE A 46 -18.18 6.70 -1.32
CA ILE A 46 -16.87 6.96 -1.95
C ILE A 46 -16.42 8.39 -1.63
N ILE A 47 -15.30 8.52 -0.91
CA ILE A 47 -14.64 9.78 -0.60
C ILE A 47 -13.39 9.91 -1.47
N ARG A 48 -13.45 10.78 -2.46
CA ARG A 48 -12.30 11.13 -3.29
C ARG A 48 -11.64 12.39 -2.75
N GLY A 49 -10.34 12.50 -2.93
CA GLY A 49 -9.65 13.74 -2.66
C GLY A 49 -8.17 13.67 -2.99
N TYR A 50 -7.60 14.80 -3.31
CA TYR A 50 -6.18 14.91 -3.67
C TYR A 50 -5.28 14.97 -2.43
N ALA A 51 -3.97 14.97 -2.64
CA ALA A 51 -3.02 15.24 -1.56
C ALA A 51 -3.29 16.64 -0.98
N GLY A 52 -3.21 16.78 0.36
CA GLY A 52 -3.45 18.05 1.04
C GLY A 52 -4.91 18.47 1.21
N THR A 53 -5.90 17.66 0.80
CA THR A 53 -7.33 18.01 0.95
C THR A 53 -7.95 17.58 2.30
N GLY A 54 -7.13 17.01 3.19
CA GLY A 54 -7.54 16.65 4.55
C GLY A 54 -8.30 15.33 4.70
N LYS A 55 -8.30 14.43 3.69
CA LYS A 55 -8.94 13.09 3.75
C LYS A 55 -8.67 12.38 5.08
N THR A 56 -7.39 12.24 5.42
CA THR A 56 -6.90 11.59 6.64
C THR A 56 -7.49 12.21 7.92
N THR A 57 -7.57 13.54 7.98
CA THR A 57 -8.15 14.27 9.12
C THR A 57 -9.65 14.05 9.22
N VAL A 58 -10.36 14.03 8.09
CA VAL A 58 -11.80 13.71 8.04
C VAL A 58 -12.05 12.30 8.53
N ILE A 59 -11.29 11.31 8.04
CA ILE A 59 -11.43 9.91 8.47
C ILE A 59 -11.11 9.75 9.96
N SER A 60 -10.02 10.34 10.45
CA SER A 60 -9.69 10.32 11.88
C SER A 60 -10.81 10.92 12.74
N THR A 61 -11.46 11.99 12.27
CA THR A 61 -12.59 12.63 12.97
C THR A 61 -13.86 11.77 12.94
N LEU A 62 -14.17 11.18 11.78
CA LEU A 62 -15.29 10.25 11.61
C LEU A 62 -15.17 9.06 12.57
N ILE A 63 -13.99 8.44 12.63
CA ILE A 63 -13.69 7.30 13.51
C ILE A 63 -13.95 7.62 14.99
N LYS A 64 -13.76 8.88 15.42
CA LYS A 64 -13.99 9.34 16.81
C LYS A 64 -15.47 9.58 17.13
N ILE A 65 -16.36 9.63 16.15
CA ILE A 65 -17.79 9.87 16.36
C ILE A 65 -18.66 8.63 16.12
N LEU A 66 -18.22 7.67 15.30
CA LEU A 66 -19.00 6.49 14.94
C LEU A 66 -19.55 5.72 16.15
N GLY A 67 -18.76 5.60 17.22
CA GLY A 67 -19.19 4.92 18.46
C GLY A 67 -20.37 5.60 19.17
N SER A 68 -20.61 6.90 18.95
CA SER A 68 -21.78 7.61 19.47
C SER A 68 -23.07 7.27 18.73
N PHE A 69 -22.97 6.60 17.58
CA PHE A 69 -24.07 6.16 16.73
C PHE A 69 -24.12 4.62 16.64
N SER A 70 -23.63 3.93 17.69
CA SER A 70 -23.63 2.46 17.79
C SER A 70 -22.86 1.72 16.70
N TYR A 71 -22.02 2.42 15.93
CA TYR A 71 -21.17 1.81 14.92
C TYR A 71 -19.80 1.41 15.48
N LYS A 72 -19.43 0.15 15.24
CA LYS A 72 -18.03 -0.29 15.32
C LYS A 72 -17.27 0.17 14.08
N THR A 73 -15.94 0.10 14.12
CA THR A 73 -15.11 0.51 12.98
C THR A 73 -14.09 -0.57 12.66
N GLN A 74 -13.97 -0.92 11.38
CA GLN A 74 -12.89 -1.75 10.85
C GLN A 74 -12.10 -0.92 9.83
N LEU A 75 -10.79 -0.83 10.01
CA LEU A 75 -9.90 -0.06 9.15
C LEU A 75 -9.09 -1.00 8.26
N LEU A 76 -9.15 -0.78 6.95
CA LEU A 76 -8.57 -1.64 5.94
C LEU A 76 -7.75 -0.82 4.94
N ALA A 77 -6.70 -1.44 4.41
CA ALA A 77 -5.93 -0.89 3.28
C ALA A 77 -5.43 -2.02 2.35
N PRO A 78 -5.05 -1.72 1.10
CA PRO A 78 -4.52 -2.73 0.17
C PRO A 78 -3.16 -3.32 0.59
N THR A 79 -2.29 -2.52 1.22
CA THR A 79 -0.91 -2.89 1.58
C THR A 79 -0.62 -2.72 3.08
N GLY A 80 0.38 -3.43 3.60
CA GLY A 80 0.80 -3.34 5.01
C GLY A 80 1.27 -1.93 5.38
N ARG A 81 2.05 -1.28 4.50
CA ARG A 81 2.51 0.10 4.69
C ARG A 81 1.35 1.10 4.75
N ALA A 82 0.36 0.98 3.86
CA ALA A 82 -0.85 1.80 3.90
C ALA A 82 -1.64 1.57 5.21
N ALA A 83 -1.75 0.31 5.65
CA ALA A 83 -2.38 -0.01 6.93
C ALA A 83 -1.62 0.59 8.12
N LYS A 84 -0.28 0.60 8.12
CA LYS A 84 0.53 1.28 9.16
C LYS A 84 0.28 2.79 9.17
N VAL A 85 0.31 3.44 8.01
CA VAL A 85 0.02 4.88 7.89
C VAL A 85 -1.40 5.16 8.43
N MET A 86 -2.37 4.33 8.05
CA MET A 86 -3.74 4.40 8.52
C MET A 86 -3.86 4.24 10.03
N ALA A 87 -3.18 3.26 10.61
CA ALA A 87 -3.16 3.04 12.05
C ALA A 87 -2.55 4.23 12.81
N ASN A 88 -1.47 4.81 12.27
CA ASN A 88 -0.76 5.93 12.88
C ASN A 88 -1.62 7.20 13.00
N TYR A 89 -2.36 7.56 11.94
CA TYR A 89 -3.21 8.76 11.96
C TYR A 89 -4.55 8.55 12.65
N SER A 90 -5.10 7.33 12.60
CA SER A 90 -6.41 7.01 13.20
C SER A 90 -6.29 6.63 14.68
N LYS A 91 -5.08 6.29 15.15
CA LYS A 91 -4.82 5.75 16.48
C LYS A 91 -5.65 4.50 16.80
N LYS A 92 -6.00 3.72 15.78
CA LYS A 92 -6.69 2.42 15.87
C LYS A 92 -5.94 1.38 15.04
N LYS A 93 -6.12 0.10 15.37
CA LYS A 93 -5.54 -1.00 14.57
C LYS A 93 -6.16 -0.99 13.17
N ALA A 94 -5.32 -1.10 12.15
CA ALA A 94 -5.71 -1.30 10.76
C ALA A 94 -5.05 -2.58 10.23
N SER A 95 -5.65 -3.21 9.24
CA SER A 95 -5.14 -4.43 8.62
C SER A 95 -5.24 -4.36 7.10
N THR A 96 -4.53 -5.24 6.39
CA THR A 96 -4.76 -5.36 4.95
C THR A 96 -6.15 -5.95 4.65
N ILE A 97 -6.71 -5.65 3.47
CA ILE A 97 -7.97 -6.25 3.02
C ILE A 97 -7.82 -7.77 2.98
N HIS A 98 -6.74 -8.27 2.38
CA HIS A 98 -6.43 -9.69 2.27
C HIS A 98 -6.45 -10.40 3.63
N LYS A 99 -5.79 -9.82 4.63
CA LYS A 99 -5.77 -10.36 6.00
C LYS A 99 -7.16 -10.42 6.62
N LYS A 100 -8.01 -9.42 6.33
CA LYS A 100 -9.33 -9.33 6.95
C LYS A 100 -10.34 -10.30 6.34
N ILE A 101 -10.27 -10.53 5.03
CA ILE A 101 -11.35 -11.25 4.32
C ILE A 101 -10.98 -12.68 3.95
N TYR A 102 -9.69 -13.04 3.89
CA TYR A 102 -9.30 -14.41 3.54
C TYR A 102 -8.69 -15.16 4.71
N ARG A 103 -8.95 -16.46 4.72
CA ARG A 103 -8.15 -17.44 5.47
C ARG A 103 -7.56 -18.44 4.51
N GLN A 104 -6.48 -19.04 4.96
CA GLN A 104 -5.82 -20.09 4.22
C GLN A 104 -6.50 -21.43 4.53
N VAL A 105 -6.89 -22.17 3.49
CA VAL A 105 -7.43 -23.53 3.64
C VAL A 105 -6.71 -24.49 2.69
N SER A 106 -6.60 -25.75 3.11
CA SER A 106 -6.12 -26.82 2.25
C SER A 106 -7.20 -27.17 1.24
N SER A 107 -6.89 -27.07 -0.05
CA SER A 107 -7.78 -27.57 -1.11
C SER A 107 -8.05 -29.06 -0.91
N PRO A 108 -9.33 -29.49 -0.85
CA PRO A 108 -9.68 -30.90 -0.66
C PRO A 108 -9.17 -31.83 -1.77
N SER A 109 -8.98 -31.30 -2.99
CA SER A 109 -8.67 -32.08 -4.19
C SER A 109 -7.17 -32.14 -4.52
N SER A 110 -6.43 -31.06 -4.25
CA SER A 110 -5.01 -30.94 -4.61
C SER A 110 -4.07 -30.87 -3.40
N GLY A 111 -4.59 -30.64 -2.20
CA GLY A 111 -3.78 -30.30 -1.02
C GLY A 111 -3.09 -28.94 -1.10
N ALA A 112 -3.24 -28.22 -2.23
CA ALA A 112 -2.71 -26.88 -2.42
C ALA A 112 -3.43 -25.88 -1.52
N LEU A 113 -2.71 -24.85 -1.10
CA LEU A 113 -3.29 -23.77 -0.33
C LEU A 113 -4.13 -22.86 -1.22
N VAL A 114 -5.42 -22.76 -0.89
CA VAL A 114 -6.34 -21.87 -1.58
C VAL A 114 -6.86 -20.87 -0.56
N PHE A 115 -7.04 -19.63 -1.00
CA PHE A 115 -7.71 -18.62 -0.20
C PHE A 115 -9.20 -18.89 -0.24
N GLN A 116 -9.77 -19.05 0.95
CA GLN A 116 -11.20 -19.06 1.11
C GLN A 116 -11.58 -17.77 1.81
N ARG A 117 -12.55 -17.05 1.24
CA ARG A 117 -13.16 -15.93 1.93
C ARG A 117 -13.74 -16.40 3.25
N MET A 118 -13.41 -15.68 4.32
CA MET A 118 -13.96 -15.90 5.64
C MET A 118 -15.41 -15.43 5.70
N ASN A 119 -16.16 -16.02 6.61
CA ASN A 119 -17.46 -15.50 6.99
C ASN A 119 -17.29 -14.19 7.77
N ASN A 120 -18.17 -13.22 7.51
CA ASN A 120 -18.24 -12.00 8.30
C ASN A 120 -19.42 -12.08 9.28
N TYR A 121 -19.11 -11.99 10.57
CA TYR A 121 -20.08 -11.95 11.66
C TYR A 121 -20.24 -10.53 12.25
N ALA A 122 -19.56 -9.53 11.67
CA ALA A 122 -19.69 -8.17 12.12
C ALA A 122 -21.08 -7.62 11.81
N THR A 123 -21.67 -6.93 12.78
CA THR A 123 -22.92 -6.18 12.65
C THR A 123 -22.69 -4.74 13.09
N ASN A 124 -23.48 -3.82 12.54
CA ASN A 124 -23.38 -2.38 12.80
C ASN A 124 -21.92 -1.89 12.78
N THR A 125 -21.20 -2.27 11.72
CA THR A 125 -19.77 -1.95 11.57
C THR A 125 -19.55 -1.15 10.30
N VAL A 126 -18.85 -0.02 10.42
CA VAL A 126 -18.37 0.75 9.28
C VAL A 126 -16.98 0.25 8.91
N PHE A 127 -16.87 -0.33 7.72
CA PHE A 127 -15.60 -0.71 7.10
C PHE A 127 -15.09 0.49 6.31
N ILE A 128 -13.89 0.96 6.65
CA ILE A 128 -13.24 2.09 5.98
C ILE A 128 -12.00 1.53 5.27
N VAL A 129 -11.95 1.71 3.97
CA VAL A 129 -10.87 1.23 3.11
C VAL A 129 -10.13 2.44 2.54
N ASP A 130 -8.91 2.67 3.01
CA ASP A 130 -8.04 3.75 2.52
C ASP A 130 -7.15 3.27 1.36
N GLU A 131 -6.63 4.21 0.56
CA GLU A 131 -5.87 3.93 -0.67
C GLU A 131 -6.62 3.00 -1.64
N ALA A 132 -7.94 3.16 -1.75
CA ALA A 132 -8.80 2.34 -2.60
C ALA A 132 -8.46 2.44 -4.10
N SER A 133 -7.64 3.42 -4.50
CA SER A 133 -7.07 3.54 -5.85
C SER A 133 -6.30 2.29 -6.29
N MET A 134 -5.78 1.48 -5.36
CA MET A 134 -5.03 0.26 -5.66
C MET A 134 -5.91 -1.00 -5.79
N ILE A 135 -7.19 -0.93 -5.47
CA ILE A 135 -8.07 -2.11 -5.46
C ILE A 135 -8.47 -2.48 -6.90
N THR A 136 -8.16 -3.71 -7.27
CA THR A 136 -8.50 -4.32 -8.56
C THR A 136 -9.84 -5.04 -8.50
N ASP A 137 -10.50 -5.08 -9.64
CA ASP A 137 -11.64 -5.94 -10.00
C ASP A 137 -11.17 -7.15 -10.86
N GLU A 138 -9.86 -7.41 -10.91
CA GLU A 138 -9.29 -8.60 -11.54
C GLU A 138 -9.04 -9.69 -10.49
N SER A 139 -9.14 -10.95 -10.90
CA SER A 139 -8.95 -12.11 -10.01
C SER A 139 -7.45 -12.36 -9.77
N ASP A 140 -6.93 -11.84 -8.67
CA ASP A 140 -5.59 -12.17 -8.18
C ASP A 140 -5.55 -13.60 -7.57
N PHE A 141 -6.66 -14.04 -6.97
CA PHE A 141 -6.79 -15.33 -6.30
C PHE A 141 -8.21 -15.89 -6.46
N GLY A 142 -8.36 -17.09 -7.04
CA GLY A 142 -9.66 -17.78 -7.13
C GLY A 142 -10.52 -17.30 -8.30
N GLN A 143 -11.85 -17.40 -8.15
CA GLN A 143 -12.82 -17.06 -9.21
C GLN A 143 -13.22 -15.58 -9.22
N ASN A 144 -13.17 -14.90 -8.07
CA ASN A 144 -13.67 -13.54 -7.88
C ASN A 144 -12.53 -12.52 -7.75
N SER A 145 -12.85 -11.24 -7.95
CA SER A 145 -11.92 -10.14 -7.71
C SER A 145 -11.84 -9.74 -6.24
N LEU A 146 -10.76 -9.05 -5.85
CA LEU A 146 -10.60 -8.53 -4.49
C LEU A 146 -11.74 -7.58 -4.10
N LEU A 147 -12.19 -6.72 -5.03
CA LEU A 147 -13.31 -5.81 -4.81
C LEU A 147 -14.62 -6.56 -4.57
N THR A 148 -14.91 -7.57 -5.40
CA THR A 148 -16.09 -8.43 -5.26
C THR A 148 -16.09 -9.14 -3.92
N ASP A 149 -14.98 -9.79 -3.56
CA ASP A 149 -14.89 -10.52 -2.29
C ASP A 149 -14.98 -9.61 -1.08
N LEU A 150 -14.46 -8.38 -1.15
CA LEU A 150 -14.61 -7.39 -0.08
C LEU A 150 -16.07 -6.97 0.09
N ILE A 151 -16.78 -6.65 -1.00
CA ILE A 151 -18.18 -6.24 -0.95
C ILE A 151 -19.04 -7.37 -0.39
N GLU A 152 -18.88 -8.59 -0.90
CA GLU A 152 -19.61 -9.75 -0.41
C GLU A 152 -19.29 -10.02 1.07
N TYR A 153 -18.01 -9.89 1.48
CA TYR A 153 -17.62 -10.02 2.89
C TYR A 153 -18.34 -8.99 3.76
N VAL A 154 -18.37 -7.72 3.38
CA VAL A 154 -18.93 -6.65 4.21
C VAL A 154 -20.44 -6.81 4.40
N PHE A 155 -21.16 -7.15 3.33
CA PHE A 155 -22.62 -7.11 3.33
C PHE A 155 -23.29 -8.48 3.52
N THR A 156 -22.55 -9.59 3.48
CA THR A 156 -23.10 -10.93 3.76
C THR A 156 -22.80 -11.36 5.18
N ASN A 157 -23.84 -11.78 5.92
CA ASN A 157 -23.69 -12.46 7.21
C ASN A 157 -24.38 -13.85 7.15
N PRO A 158 -23.66 -14.94 7.48
CA PRO A 158 -24.23 -16.29 7.40
C PRO A 158 -25.33 -16.60 8.42
N GLU A 159 -25.39 -15.87 9.53
CA GLU A 159 -26.33 -16.12 10.63
C GLU A 159 -27.57 -15.23 10.54
N ASN A 160 -27.39 -13.99 10.10
CA ASN A 160 -28.45 -13.00 9.95
C ASN A 160 -28.46 -12.49 8.52
N GLY A 161 -29.63 -12.44 7.87
CA GLY A 161 -29.75 -11.89 6.51
C GLY A 161 -29.41 -10.39 6.39
N HIS A 162 -29.23 -9.71 7.53
CA HIS A 162 -28.92 -8.28 7.62
C HIS A 162 -27.72 -8.06 8.54
N THR A 163 -26.85 -7.11 8.16
CA THR A 163 -25.65 -6.77 8.92
C THR A 163 -25.73 -5.40 9.59
N GLY A 164 -26.47 -4.45 9.00
CA GLY A 164 -26.32 -3.03 9.31
C GLY A 164 -24.89 -2.50 9.05
N ASN A 165 -24.06 -3.25 8.31
CA ASN A 165 -22.71 -2.83 7.97
C ASN A 165 -22.76 -1.77 6.87
N LYS A 166 -21.73 -0.92 6.86
CA LYS A 166 -21.55 0.12 5.86
C LYS A 166 -20.12 0.12 5.36
N LEU A 167 -19.93 0.53 4.11
CA LEU A 167 -18.61 0.55 3.47
C LEU A 167 -18.24 1.97 3.05
N ILE A 168 -17.01 2.39 3.33
CA ILE A 168 -16.44 3.65 2.86
C ILE A 168 -15.15 3.36 2.11
N PHE A 169 -15.10 3.73 0.83
CA PHE A 169 -13.87 3.79 0.04
C PHE A 169 -13.28 5.19 0.11
N VAL A 170 -11.98 5.28 0.36
CA VAL A 170 -11.23 6.54 0.41
C VAL A 170 -10.04 6.42 -0.52
N GLY A 171 -9.81 7.46 -1.33
CA GLY A 171 -8.65 7.45 -2.22
C GLY A 171 -8.44 8.73 -3.01
N ASP A 172 -7.41 8.70 -3.84
CA ASP A 172 -6.96 9.82 -4.66
C ASP A 172 -6.97 9.40 -6.14
N THR A 173 -7.82 10.06 -6.93
CA THR A 173 -8.01 9.77 -8.35
C THR A 173 -6.89 10.30 -9.23
N ALA A 174 -5.99 11.16 -8.74
CA ALA A 174 -4.81 11.64 -9.48
C ALA A 174 -3.60 10.72 -9.31
N GLN A 175 -3.62 9.80 -8.33
CA GLN A 175 -2.58 8.78 -8.22
C GLN A 175 -2.67 7.75 -9.37
N LEU A 176 -1.64 6.90 -9.44
CA LEU A 176 -1.62 5.76 -10.36
C LEU A 176 -2.84 4.84 -10.10
N PRO A 177 -3.63 4.50 -11.13
CA PRO A 177 -4.66 3.47 -11.04
C PRO A 177 -4.03 2.08 -10.86
N PRO A 178 -4.84 1.03 -10.64
CA PRO A 178 -4.32 -0.33 -10.65
C PRO A 178 -3.63 -0.64 -11.98
N VAL A 179 -2.58 -1.46 -11.93
CA VAL A 179 -1.75 -1.75 -13.11
C VAL A 179 -2.62 -2.31 -14.24
N GLY A 180 -2.49 -1.75 -15.44
CA GLY A 180 -3.28 -2.15 -16.61
C GLY A 180 -4.64 -1.46 -16.74
N LYS A 181 -5.04 -0.61 -15.78
CA LYS A 181 -6.30 0.14 -15.81
C LYS A 181 -6.07 1.65 -15.94
N SER A 182 -7.06 2.34 -16.50
CA SER A 182 -7.05 3.81 -16.61
C SER A 182 -7.67 4.51 -15.39
N LEU A 183 -8.56 3.81 -14.68
CA LEU A 183 -9.29 4.30 -13.51
C LEU A 183 -9.39 3.19 -12.46
N SER A 184 -9.55 3.59 -11.19
CA SER A 184 -9.81 2.65 -10.09
C SER A 184 -11.30 2.29 -10.05
N PRO A 185 -11.65 0.99 -10.16
CA PRO A 185 -13.04 0.54 -10.06
C PRO A 185 -13.68 0.89 -8.71
N ALA A 186 -12.93 0.75 -7.62
CA ALA A 186 -13.42 1.02 -6.25
C ALA A 186 -13.69 2.51 -5.97
N LEU A 187 -13.12 3.43 -6.76
CA LEU A 187 -13.37 4.87 -6.66
C LEU A 187 -14.39 5.40 -7.68
N SER A 188 -14.94 4.52 -8.53
CA SER A 188 -15.95 4.85 -9.53
C SER A 188 -17.34 4.54 -9.01
N LYS A 189 -18.16 5.60 -8.82
CA LYS A 189 -19.55 5.47 -8.40
C LYS A 189 -20.35 4.62 -9.38
N ASP A 190 -20.21 4.93 -10.66
CA ASP A 190 -20.98 4.27 -11.73
C ASP A 190 -20.65 2.78 -11.78
N TYR A 191 -19.36 2.42 -11.69
CA TYR A 191 -18.93 1.03 -11.68
C TYR A 191 -19.47 0.28 -10.45
N VAL A 192 -19.29 0.82 -9.24
CA VAL A 192 -19.74 0.13 -8.01
C VAL A 192 -21.26 -0.02 -8.00
N SER A 193 -22.00 0.98 -8.46
CA SER A 193 -23.46 0.92 -8.52
C SER A 193 -23.95 -0.05 -9.58
N SER A 194 -23.34 -0.08 -10.78
CA SER A 194 -23.76 -0.96 -11.87
C SER A 194 -23.40 -2.42 -11.62
N GLU A 195 -22.18 -2.69 -11.14
CA GLU A 195 -21.64 -4.04 -10.98
C GLU A 195 -22.23 -4.76 -9.76
N PHE A 196 -22.45 -4.02 -8.67
CA PHE A 196 -22.92 -4.61 -7.40
C PHE A 196 -24.37 -4.26 -7.05
N HIS A 197 -25.07 -3.54 -7.94
CA HIS A 197 -26.49 -3.18 -7.79
C HIS A 197 -26.82 -2.55 -6.43
N MET A 198 -26.00 -1.62 -5.98
CA MET A 198 -26.12 -0.98 -4.65
C MET A 198 -26.15 0.54 -4.70
N ASP A 199 -26.64 1.12 -3.60
CA ASP A 199 -26.65 2.56 -3.40
C ASP A 199 -25.25 3.07 -3.05
N VAL A 200 -24.79 4.04 -3.84
CA VAL A 200 -23.47 4.65 -3.67
C VAL A 200 -23.62 6.15 -3.47
N MET A 201 -23.27 6.61 -2.28
CA MET A 201 -23.03 8.03 -2.01
C MET A 201 -21.58 8.38 -2.37
N ASP A 202 -21.34 9.60 -2.83
CA ASP A 202 -19.99 10.04 -3.15
C ASP A 202 -19.79 11.54 -2.92
N HIS A 203 -18.54 11.89 -2.67
CA HIS A 203 -18.11 13.28 -2.55
C HIS A 203 -16.61 13.39 -2.84
N GLU A 204 -16.22 14.52 -3.45
CA GLU A 204 -14.83 14.82 -3.80
C GLU A 204 -14.33 16.06 -3.05
N LEU A 205 -13.26 15.88 -2.28
CA LEU A 205 -12.55 16.95 -1.60
C LEU A 205 -11.62 17.65 -2.60
N ILE A 206 -12.00 18.85 -3.02
CA ILE A 206 -11.28 19.65 -4.02
C ILE A 206 -10.39 20.73 -3.39
N ASP A 207 -10.76 21.20 -2.19
CA ASP A 207 -10.11 22.31 -1.49
C ASP A 207 -8.82 21.85 -0.80
N VAL A 208 -7.72 22.56 -1.05
CA VAL A 208 -6.45 22.33 -0.34
C VAL A 208 -6.51 23.03 1.02
N MET A 209 -6.03 22.35 2.05
CA MET A 209 -6.02 22.87 3.42
C MET A 209 -5.13 24.11 3.54
N ARG A 210 -5.57 25.11 4.30
CA ARG A 210 -4.84 26.38 4.46
C ARG A 210 -3.44 26.23 5.06
N GLN A 211 -3.22 25.21 5.88
CA GLN A 211 -1.94 24.96 6.56
C GLN A 211 -0.86 24.45 5.57
N ASP A 212 -1.32 23.90 4.46
CA ASP A 212 -0.51 23.25 3.45
C ASP A 212 -0.12 24.19 2.30
N ILE A 213 -0.60 25.45 2.32
CA ILE A 213 -0.33 26.46 1.29
C ILE A 213 1.17 26.77 1.16
N HIS A 214 1.94 26.61 2.23
CA HIS A 214 3.37 26.86 2.25
C HIS A 214 4.23 25.67 1.80
N SER A 215 3.62 24.52 1.51
CA SER A 215 4.36 23.35 1.05
C SER A 215 4.60 23.40 -0.46
N GLY A 216 5.87 23.36 -0.86
CA GLY A 216 6.27 23.20 -2.25
C GLY A 216 5.86 21.86 -2.83
N ILE A 217 5.84 20.80 -2.02
CA ILE A 217 5.37 19.47 -2.43
C ILE A 217 3.91 19.54 -2.86
N LEU A 218 3.04 20.12 -2.02
CA LEU A 218 1.61 20.20 -2.30
C LEU A 218 1.30 21.24 -3.37
N TYR A 219 2.03 22.35 -3.43
CA TYR A 219 1.92 23.34 -4.51
C TYR A 219 2.19 22.69 -5.88
N ASN A 220 3.33 22.01 -6.03
CA ASN A 220 3.71 21.37 -7.29
C ASN A 220 2.79 20.18 -7.62
N ALA A 221 2.38 19.38 -6.64
CA ALA A 221 1.39 18.30 -6.85
C ALA A 221 0.03 18.85 -7.32
N THR A 222 -0.41 19.98 -6.76
CA THR A 222 -1.65 20.66 -7.17
C THR A 222 -1.57 21.15 -8.61
N ASN A 223 -0.42 21.66 -9.05
CA ASN A 223 -0.20 22.06 -10.45
C ASN A 223 -0.28 20.85 -11.39
N LEU A 224 0.39 19.74 -11.06
CA LEU A 224 0.31 18.49 -11.84
C LEU A 224 -1.13 17.98 -11.97
N ARG A 225 -1.92 18.08 -10.90
CA ARG A 225 -3.36 17.77 -10.95
C ARG A 225 -4.11 18.68 -11.93
N GLY A 226 -3.82 19.98 -11.91
CA GLY A 226 -4.41 20.92 -12.87
C GLY A 226 -4.12 20.51 -14.32
N LEU A 227 -2.91 20.02 -14.59
CA LEU A 227 -2.54 19.52 -15.92
C LEU A 227 -3.39 18.31 -16.33
N LEU A 228 -3.62 17.35 -15.42
CA LEU A 228 -4.50 16.19 -15.66
C LEU A 228 -5.95 16.62 -15.93
N ALA A 229 -6.48 17.57 -15.17
CA ALA A 229 -7.84 18.06 -15.33
C ALA A 229 -8.05 18.78 -16.69
N HIS A 230 -7.02 19.47 -17.18
CA HIS A 230 -7.05 20.19 -18.46
C HIS A 230 -6.51 19.38 -19.64
N ASN A 231 -6.11 18.11 -19.44
CA ASN A 231 -5.45 17.26 -20.46
C ASN A 231 -4.25 17.96 -21.12
N THR A 232 -3.43 18.63 -20.32
CA THR A 232 -2.20 19.29 -20.78
C THR A 232 -0.97 18.58 -20.22
N THR A 233 0.18 18.71 -20.89
CA THR A 233 1.42 18.00 -20.53
C THR A 233 2.59 18.94 -20.25
N SER A 234 2.32 20.24 -20.14
CA SER A 234 3.32 21.27 -19.90
C SER A 234 3.67 21.38 -18.41
N ILE A 235 4.58 20.51 -17.97
CA ILE A 235 5.04 20.48 -16.58
C ILE A 235 5.98 21.65 -16.31
N GLN A 236 5.68 22.42 -15.26
CA GLN A 236 6.55 23.47 -14.73
C GLN A 236 6.57 23.42 -13.20
N PHE A 237 7.77 23.21 -12.65
CA PHE A 237 8.02 23.13 -11.22
C PHE A 237 8.54 24.46 -10.68
N ASN A 238 8.01 24.86 -9.52
CA ASN A 238 8.55 25.93 -8.71
C ASN A 238 9.29 25.32 -7.51
N THR A 239 10.62 25.40 -7.52
CA THR A 239 11.48 24.96 -6.41
C THR A 239 11.99 26.14 -5.59
N ALA A 240 12.32 27.26 -6.24
CA ALA A 240 13.00 28.41 -5.63
C ALA A 240 12.19 29.09 -4.50
N SER A 241 10.86 28.97 -4.53
CA SER A 241 9.97 29.61 -3.54
C SER A 241 9.78 28.78 -2.26
N PHE A 242 10.35 27.57 -2.18
CA PHE A 242 9.99 26.60 -1.15
C PHE A 242 11.22 25.99 -0.45
N LYS A 243 10.99 25.42 0.74
CA LYS A 243 12.03 24.83 1.60
C LYS A 243 11.87 23.33 1.80
N ASP A 244 10.98 22.71 1.03
CA ASP A 244 10.61 21.29 1.10
C ASP A 244 10.58 20.61 -0.29
N PHE A 245 10.87 21.33 -1.37
CA PHE A 245 10.83 20.82 -2.74
C PHE A 245 12.05 21.31 -3.54
N PHE A 246 13.02 20.42 -3.72
CA PHE A 246 14.35 20.75 -4.20
C PHE A 246 14.64 20.12 -5.56
N ARG A 247 15.43 20.82 -6.39
CA ARG A 247 16.10 20.25 -7.55
C ARG A 247 17.52 19.82 -7.17
N MET A 248 17.94 18.65 -7.62
CA MET A 248 19.26 18.10 -7.32
C MET A 248 19.87 17.41 -8.55
N THR A 249 21.19 17.49 -8.69
CA THR A 249 21.98 16.73 -9.68
C THR A 249 22.44 15.40 -9.09
N GLY A 250 22.73 14.42 -9.93
CA GLY A 250 23.24 13.12 -9.50
C GLY A 250 24.55 13.20 -8.71
N GLU A 251 25.38 14.20 -8.99
CA GLU A 251 26.63 14.46 -8.26
C GLU A 251 26.39 14.79 -6.77
N LYS A 252 25.24 15.38 -6.43
CA LYS A 252 24.86 15.70 -5.04
C LYS A 252 24.06 14.59 -4.36
N MET A 253 23.85 13.47 -5.05
CA MET A 253 23.03 12.37 -4.53
C MET A 253 23.59 11.80 -3.23
N GLU A 254 24.91 11.61 -3.16
CA GLU A 254 25.58 11.07 -1.96
C GLU A 254 25.41 12.00 -0.75
N ASP A 255 25.75 13.27 -0.90
CA ASP A 255 25.56 14.29 0.14
C ASP A 255 24.10 14.41 0.58
N GLY A 256 23.18 14.42 -0.38
CA GLY A 256 21.74 14.49 -0.14
C GLY A 256 21.23 13.30 0.68
N MET A 257 21.67 12.09 0.32
CA MET A 257 21.31 10.86 1.04
C MET A 257 21.88 10.86 2.46
N HIS A 258 23.15 11.25 2.65
CA HIS A 258 23.74 11.37 3.99
C HIS A 258 23.01 12.40 4.86
N TYR A 259 22.64 13.54 4.28
CA TYR A 259 21.82 14.55 4.95
C TYR A 259 20.46 13.97 5.36
N ALA A 260 19.75 13.30 4.45
CA ALA A 260 18.43 12.73 4.72
C ALA A 260 18.49 11.62 5.78
N TYR A 261 19.47 10.73 5.70
CA TYR A 261 19.66 9.68 6.72
C TYR A 261 20.00 10.24 8.09
N ARG A 262 20.81 11.31 8.17
CA ARG A 262 21.12 11.97 9.45
C ARG A 262 19.89 12.66 10.05
N LYS A 263 19.08 13.30 9.21
CA LYS A 263 17.94 14.11 9.65
C LYS A 263 16.69 13.28 9.95
N PHE A 264 16.42 12.28 9.13
CA PHE A 264 15.16 11.53 9.14
C PHE A 264 15.34 10.04 9.45
N GLY A 265 16.53 9.47 9.22
CA GLY A 265 16.80 8.04 9.36
C GLY A 265 16.58 7.27 8.05
N LYS A 266 17.07 6.03 8.02
CA LYS A 266 17.00 5.14 6.84
C LYS A 266 15.56 4.76 6.48
N GLU A 267 14.74 4.41 7.47
CA GLU A 267 13.35 3.95 7.24
C GLU A 267 12.40 5.04 6.73
N ASP A 268 12.73 6.31 6.98
CA ASP A 268 11.96 7.50 6.60
C ASP A 268 12.55 8.20 5.37
N THR A 269 13.49 7.56 4.67
CA THR A 269 14.13 8.07 3.45
C THR A 269 14.04 7.04 2.33
N ILE A 270 13.59 7.43 1.15
CA ILE A 270 13.42 6.51 0.01
C ILE A 270 13.82 7.14 -1.32
N ILE A 271 14.30 6.31 -2.25
CA ILE A 271 14.48 6.68 -3.65
C ILE A 271 13.34 6.06 -4.49
N LEU A 272 12.65 6.86 -5.28
CA LEU A 272 11.58 6.43 -6.18
C LEU A 272 12.01 6.56 -7.63
N THR A 273 11.76 5.51 -8.40
CA THR A 273 12.19 5.39 -9.80
C THR A 273 11.06 4.90 -10.70
N ARG A 274 11.24 5.01 -12.02
CA ARG A 274 10.29 4.47 -13.01
C ARG A 274 10.40 2.96 -13.20
N SER A 275 11.61 2.40 -13.16
CA SER A 275 11.86 1.02 -13.59
C SER A 275 12.49 0.16 -12.50
N ASN A 276 12.19 -1.15 -12.50
CA ASN A 276 12.83 -2.09 -11.58
C ASN A 276 14.35 -2.13 -11.78
N LYS A 277 14.84 -1.96 -13.02
CA LYS A 277 16.28 -1.89 -13.32
C LYS A 277 16.94 -0.72 -12.59
N SER A 278 16.33 0.47 -12.68
CA SER A 278 16.80 1.66 -11.97
C SER A 278 16.76 1.45 -10.46
N ALA A 279 15.68 0.86 -9.92
CA ALA A 279 15.59 0.55 -8.50
C ALA A 279 16.73 -0.38 -8.04
N VAL A 280 17.08 -1.43 -8.80
CA VAL A 280 18.23 -2.30 -8.49
C VAL A 280 19.53 -1.51 -8.47
N GLN A 281 19.77 -0.66 -9.47
CA GLN A 281 20.99 0.16 -9.55
C GLN A 281 21.10 1.14 -8.37
N PHE A 282 20.01 1.81 -7.99
CA PHE A 282 20.03 2.71 -6.84
C PHE A 282 20.17 1.96 -5.50
N ASN A 283 19.58 0.78 -5.37
CA ASN A 283 19.79 -0.05 -4.17
C ASN A 283 21.27 -0.44 -4.04
N GLU A 284 21.92 -0.84 -5.12
CA GLU A 284 23.36 -1.12 -5.13
C GLU A 284 24.18 0.14 -4.80
N PHE A 285 23.86 1.27 -5.44
CA PHE A 285 24.50 2.56 -5.14
C PHE A 285 24.41 2.92 -3.66
N VAL A 286 23.23 2.80 -3.04
CA VAL A 286 23.05 3.10 -1.61
C VAL A 286 23.91 2.17 -0.75
N ARG A 287 23.89 0.86 -1.03
CA ARG A 287 24.65 -0.09 -0.22
C ARG A 287 26.15 0.10 -0.34
N ARG A 288 26.67 0.22 -1.56
CA ARG A 288 28.11 0.34 -1.83
C ARG A 288 28.66 1.70 -1.44
N THR A 289 27.96 2.77 -1.80
CA THR A 289 28.50 4.15 -1.72
C THR A 289 28.09 4.84 -0.43
N ILE A 290 26.82 4.72 -0.03
CA ILE A 290 26.28 5.46 1.12
C ILE A 290 26.50 4.69 2.42
N LEU A 291 26.33 3.37 2.38
CA LEU A 291 26.44 2.51 3.57
C LEU A 291 27.78 1.78 3.66
N TYR A 292 28.64 1.86 2.64
CA TYR A 292 29.95 1.21 2.57
C TYR A 292 29.90 -0.30 2.86
N GLN A 293 28.84 -0.97 2.40
CA GLN A 293 28.66 -2.42 2.56
C GLN A 293 29.28 -3.15 1.37
N GLU A 294 30.23 -4.05 1.63
CA GLU A 294 30.90 -4.88 0.61
C GLU A 294 30.27 -6.27 0.45
N ASP A 295 29.54 -6.75 1.45
CA ASP A 295 28.83 -8.04 1.36
C ASP A 295 27.62 -7.99 0.41
N GLU A 296 27.18 -9.14 -0.10
CA GLU A 296 25.94 -9.23 -0.88
C GLU A 296 24.72 -8.85 -0.05
N ILE A 297 24.73 -9.10 1.26
CA ILE A 297 23.72 -8.70 2.23
C ILE A 297 24.38 -8.51 3.59
N SER A 298 23.93 -7.54 4.38
CA SER A 298 24.50 -7.21 5.68
C SER A 298 23.42 -7.04 6.76
N SER A 299 23.77 -7.25 8.02
CA SER A 299 22.91 -6.84 9.14
C SER A 299 22.62 -5.33 9.06
N GLY A 300 21.37 -4.95 9.31
CA GLY A 300 20.83 -3.60 9.16
C GLY A 300 20.32 -3.28 7.74
N ASP A 301 20.34 -4.25 6.82
CA ASP A 301 19.77 -4.06 5.48
C ASP A 301 18.24 -4.00 5.51
N LEU A 302 17.70 -3.03 4.78
CA LEU A 302 16.26 -2.92 4.55
C LEU A 302 15.88 -3.71 3.29
N LEU A 303 14.96 -4.65 3.46
CA LEU A 303 14.41 -5.47 2.39
C LEU A 303 12.90 -5.25 2.28
N MET A 304 12.36 -5.54 1.10
CA MET A 304 10.94 -5.56 0.81
C MET A 304 10.59 -6.95 0.28
N ILE A 305 9.55 -7.53 0.85
CA ILE A 305 8.98 -8.80 0.40
C ILE A 305 8.26 -8.56 -0.94
N VAL A 306 8.58 -9.34 -1.97
CA VAL A 306 7.98 -9.16 -3.31
C VAL A 306 6.87 -10.16 -3.63
N ARG A 307 6.61 -11.10 -2.73
CA ARG A 307 5.57 -12.12 -2.87
C ARG A 307 5.01 -12.47 -1.50
N ASN A 308 3.69 -12.60 -1.41
CA ASN A 308 3.05 -13.00 -0.17
C ASN A 308 3.61 -14.35 0.31
N ASN A 309 3.94 -14.44 1.59
CA ASN A 309 4.44 -15.63 2.23
C ASN A 309 3.71 -15.88 3.54
N TYR A 310 3.26 -17.12 3.73
CA TYR A 310 2.37 -17.53 4.81
C TYR A 310 3.01 -18.57 5.74
N HIS A 311 4.31 -18.83 5.57
CA HIS A 311 5.00 -19.93 6.27
C HIS A 311 5.71 -19.46 7.54
N TRP A 312 6.36 -18.29 7.49
CA TRP A 312 7.27 -17.82 8.54
C TRP A 312 6.60 -17.05 9.68
N LEU A 313 5.29 -16.83 9.59
CA LEU A 313 4.49 -16.21 10.65
C LEU A 313 3.41 -17.18 11.12
N ASP A 314 3.21 -17.23 12.42
CA ASP A 314 2.07 -17.95 13.00
C ASP A 314 0.75 -17.32 12.53
N GLU A 315 -0.27 -18.14 12.32
CA GLU A 315 -1.60 -17.67 11.87
C GLU A 315 -2.21 -16.64 12.84
N ASP A 316 -1.88 -16.74 14.14
CA ASP A 316 -2.32 -15.84 15.20
C ASP A 316 -1.47 -14.57 15.34
N SER A 317 -0.42 -14.42 14.52
CA SER A 317 0.44 -13.23 14.55
C SER A 317 -0.36 -11.95 14.24
N PRO A 318 -0.04 -10.82 14.89
CA PRO A 318 -0.55 -9.50 14.52
C PRO A 318 -0.30 -9.11 13.05
N ALA A 319 0.67 -9.71 12.36
CA ALA A 319 0.84 -9.57 10.91
C ALA A 319 0.06 -10.66 10.13
N GLY A 320 0.00 -11.88 10.67
CA GLY A 320 -0.75 -13.04 10.12
C GLY A 320 -0.05 -13.70 8.93
N PHE A 321 0.47 -12.91 7.99
CA PHE A 321 1.36 -13.35 6.93
C PHE A 321 2.25 -12.19 6.46
N LEU A 322 3.29 -12.50 5.70
CA LEU A 322 4.22 -11.53 5.13
C LEU A 322 3.71 -11.12 3.74
N ALA A 323 3.22 -9.90 3.59
CA ALA A 323 2.60 -9.44 2.35
C ALA A 323 3.63 -8.88 1.36
N ASN A 324 3.28 -8.93 0.07
CA ASN A 324 4.00 -8.20 -0.97
C ASN A 324 3.97 -6.69 -0.67
N GLY A 325 5.16 -6.09 -0.62
CA GLY A 325 5.37 -4.70 -0.25
C GLY A 325 5.68 -4.48 1.23
N ASP A 326 5.65 -5.51 2.08
CA ASP A 326 6.05 -5.38 3.48
C ASP A 326 7.57 -5.19 3.61
N PHE A 327 7.97 -4.27 4.48
CA PHE A 327 9.37 -3.95 4.75
C PHE A 327 9.88 -4.74 5.95
N VAL A 328 11.09 -5.27 5.82
CA VAL A 328 11.80 -5.99 6.89
C VAL A 328 13.23 -5.49 7.01
N GLU A 329 13.75 -5.44 8.24
CA GLU A 329 15.17 -5.18 8.50
C GLU A 329 15.89 -6.49 8.84
N VAL A 330 17.05 -6.72 8.23
CA VAL A 330 17.90 -7.87 8.54
C VAL A 330 18.59 -7.64 9.87
N MET A 331 18.18 -8.34 10.92
CA MET A 331 18.80 -8.24 12.23
C MET A 331 20.09 -9.06 12.29
N LYS A 332 20.04 -10.30 11.78
CA LYS A 332 21.17 -11.23 11.83
C LYS A 332 21.21 -12.15 10.62
N ILE A 333 22.41 -12.35 10.08
CA ILE A 333 22.70 -13.36 9.06
C ILE A 333 23.16 -14.64 9.77
N LYS A 334 22.63 -15.80 9.35
CA LYS A 334 23.00 -17.11 9.93
C LYS A 334 23.84 -17.94 8.96
N LYS A 335 23.20 -18.52 7.94
CA LYS A 335 23.82 -19.54 7.07
C LYS A 335 23.37 -19.32 5.63
N GLU A 336 24.33 -19.34 4.71
CA GLU A 336 24.10 -19.41 3.27
C GLU A 336 24.05 -20.89 2.82
N GLU A 337 23.13 -21.20 1.91
CA GLU A 337 22.90 -22.55 1.39
C GLU A 337 22.60 -22.47 -0.11
N GLU A 338 23.36 -23.21 -0.92
CA GLU A 338 23.05 -23.41 -2.34
C GLU A 338 22.32 -24.75 -2.50
N MET A 339 21.07 -24.72 -2.97
CA MET A 339 20.20 -25.88 -3.08
C MET A 339 19.26 -25.72 -4.28
N HIS A 340 18.89 -26.81 -4.96
CA HIS A 340 18.00 -26.77 -6.14
C HIS A 340 18.45 -25.82 -7.26
N GLY A 341 19.75 -25.52 -7.34
CA GLY A 341 20.32 -24.57 -8.28
C GLY A 341 20.04 -23.08 -7.98
N LEU A 342 19.67 -22.76 -6.73
CA LEU A 342 19.43 -21.41 -6.24
C LEU A 342 20.17 -21.16 -4.92
N ARG A 343 20.39 -19.89 -4.58
CA ARG A 343 21.10 -19.47 -3.37
C ARG A 343 20.13 -18.92 -2.33
N PHE A 344 20.24 -19.42 -1.11
CA PHE A 344 19.36 -19.09 0.00
C PHE A 344 20.17 -18.64 1.21
N MET A 345 19.53 -17.85 2.07
CA MET A 345 20.12 -17.45 3.33
C MET A 345 19.13 -17.52 4.48
N ASN A 346 19.54 -18.10 5.60
CA ASN A 346 18.77 -18.05 6.84
C ASN A 346 19.11 -16.74 7.56
N VAL A 347 18.08 -15.97 7.89
CA VAL A 347 18.19 -14.64 8.49
C VAL A 347 17.20 -14.47 9.64
N ILE A 348 17.53 -13.58 10.57
CA ILE A 348 16.59 -13.04 11.55
C ILE A 348 16.13 -11.68 11.04
N LEU A 349 14.81 -11.47 10.97
CA LEU A 349 14.18 -10.28 10.40
C LEU A 349 13.31 -9.58 11.43
N ARG A 350 13.30 -8.24 11.42
CA ARG A 350 12.30 -7.41 12.10
C ARG A 350 11.31 -6.87 11.08
N LEU A 351 10.01 -6.91 11.38
CA LEU A 351 9.00 -6.26 10.55
C LEU A 351 9.02 -4.75 10.80
N CYS A 352 9.41 -3.95 9.81
CA CYS A 352 9.50 -2.49 9.98
C CYS A 352 8.12 -1.87 10.25
N ASP A 353 7.06 -2.49 9.72
CA ASP A 353 5.72 -1.95 9.85
C ASP A 353 4.95 -2.41 11.11
N TYR A 354 5.52 -3.34 11.88
CA TYR A 354 4.92 -3.91 13.09
C TYR A 354 5.94 -3.93 14.23
N GLU A 355 6.20 -2.76 14.85
CA GLU A 355 7.28 -2.58 15.85
C GLU A 355 7.16 -3.47 17.08
N GLU A 356 5.93 -3.81 17.51
CA GLU A 356 5.69 -4.69 18.66
C GLU A 356 5.81 -6.18 18.31
N HIS A 357 6.00 -6.52 17.02
CA HIS A 357 6.12 -7.90 16.58
C HIS A 357 7.52 -8.44 16.91
N PRO A 358 7.64 -9.67 17.46
CA PRO A 358 8.94 -10.28 17.70
C PRO A 358 9.72 -10.50 16.39
N GLU A 359 11.04 -10.55 16.50
CA GLU A 359 11.90 -10.92 15.37
C GLU A 359 11.54 -12.33 14.88
N ILE A 360 11.60 -12.53 13.57
CA ILE A 360 11.26 -13.80 12.92
C ILE A 360 12.50 -14.42 12.28
N GLU A 361 12.64 -15.72 12.41
CA GLU A 361 13.64 -16.48 11.65
C GLU A 361 13.02 -16.95 10.34
N ALA A 362 13.65 -16.61 9.23
CA ALA A 362 13.17 -16.97 7.90
C ALA A 362 14.32 -17.30 6.94
N LYS A 363 14.00 -18.09 5.91
CA LYS A 363 14.87 -18.29 4.76
C LYS A 363 14.52 -17.27 3.67
N ILE A 364 15.51 -16.57 3.13
CA ILE A 364 15.35 -15.66 1.98
C ILE A 364 16.00 -16.25 0.73
N LEU A 365 15.48 -15.89 -0.45
CA LEU A 365 16.02 -16.25 -1.75
C LEU A 365 16.91 -15.12 -2.30
N LEU A 366 18.22 -15.36 -2.39
CA LEU A 366 19.21 -14.36 -2.77
C LEU A 366 19.13 -13.98 -4.25
N ASP A 367 18.78 -14.92 -5.13
CA ASP A 367 18.68 -14.69 -6.58
C ASP A 367 17.65 -13.61 -6.97
N THR A 368 16.71 -13.30 -6.07
CA THR A 368 15.73 -12.23 -6.29
C THR A 368 16.23 -10.83 -5.95
N LEU A 369 17.31 -10.70 -5.16
CA LEU A 369 17.83 -9.42 -4.65
C LEU A 369 18.28 -8.48 -5.77
N HIS A 370 19.00 -9.02 -6.75
CA HIS A 370 19.60 -8.26 -7.85
C HIS A 370 18.83 -8.39 -9.18
N SER A 371 17.76 -9.18 -9.21
CA SER A 371 16.95 -9.35 -10.42
C SER A 371 16.17 -8.09 -10.75
N ALA A 372 16.07 -7.75 -12.04
CA ALA A 372 15.17 -6.70 -12.52
C ALA A 372 13.71 -7.18 -12.64
N GLU A 373 13.45 -8.49 -12.56
CA GLU A 373 12.09 -9.05 -12.57
C GLU A 373 11.32 -8.72 -11.29
N SER A 374 10.00 -8.73 -11.30
CA SER A 374 9.20 -8.39 -10.10
C SER A 374 9.42 -9.37 -8.94
N ALA A 375 9.61 -10.65 -9.26
CA ALA A 375 9.79 -11.79 -8.38
C ALA A 375 10.52 -12.91 -9.18
N LEU A 376 10.72 -14.09 -8.59
CA LEU A 376 11.25 -15.26 -9.30
C LEU A 376 10.34 -15.61 -10.49
N GLY A 377 10.91 -15.81 -11.68
CA GLY A 377 10.16 -16.16 -12.89
C GLY A 377 9.39 -17.48 -12.78
N LYS A 378 8.37 -17.67 -13.64
CA LYS A 378 7.51 -18.87 -13.64
C LYS A 378 8.30 -20.15 -13.90
N GLU A 379 9.24 -20.13 -14.84
CA GLU A 379 10.07 -21.29 -15.17
C GLU A 379 10.99 -21.68 -14.02
N ALA A 380 11.64 -20.71 -13.39
CA ALA A 380 12.51 -20.94 -12.23
C ALA A 380 11.72 -21.45 -11.01
N ASN A 381 10.54 -20.88 -10.73
CA ASN A 381 9.64 -21.43 -9.69
C ASN A 381 9.25 -22.88 -9.98
N LYS A 382 8.94 -23.20 -11.24
CA LYS A 382 8.59 -24.57 -11.63
C LYS A 382 9.76 -25.53 -11.42
N LYS A 383 10.96 -25.16 -11.85
CA LYS A 383 12.18 -25.95 -11.62
C LYS A 383 12.46 -26.20 -10.14
N LEU A 384 12.32 -25.16 -9.31
CA LEU A 384 12.46 -25.29 -7.86
C LEU A 384 11.41 -26.27 -7.29
N TYR A 385 10.14 -26.13 -7.70
CA TYR A 385 9.07 -27.03 -7.27
C TYR A 385 9.31 -28.49 -7.69
N ASP A 386 9.68 -28.71 -8.94
CA ASP A 386 9.93 -30.05 -9.48
C ASP A 386 11.12 -30.71 -8.75
N SER A 387 12.21 -29.96 -8.51
CA SER A 387 13.38 -30.45 -7.77
C SER A 387 13.05 -30.77 -6.30
N VAL A 388 12.30 -29.92 -5.61
CA VAL A 388 11.85 -30.19 -4.23
C VAL A 388 10.94 -31.42 -4.19
N CYS A 389 10.11 -31.65 -5.21
CA CYS A 389 9.28 -32.86 -5.27
C CYS A 389 10.13 -34.15 -5.33
N GLU A 390 11.32 -34.11 -5.92
CA GLU A 390 12.24 -35.26 -6.00
C GLU A 390 12.76 -35.65 -4.61
N ASP A 391 13.05 -34.69 -3.73
CA ASP A 391 13.52 -34.94 -2.36
C ASP A 391 12.52 -35.77 -1.55
N TYR A 392 11.22 -35.57 -1.78
CA TYR A 392 10.15 -36.29 -1.08
C TYR A 392 9.61 -37.49 -1.87
N ALA A 393 10.23 -37.88 -2.99
CA ALA A 393 9.77 -38.99 -3.83
C ALA A 393 9.70 -40.33 -3.08
N HIS A 394 10.55 -40.51 -2.07
CA HIS A 394 10.58 -41.69 -1.20
C HIS A 394 9.35 -41.85 -0.30
N THR A 395 8.58 -40.78 -0.07
CA THR A 395 7.38 -40.81 0.78
C THR A 395 6.22 -41.47 0.02
N THR A 396 5.83 -42.68 0.43
CA THR A 396 4.84 -43.52 -0.25
C THR A 396 3.41 -42.98 -0.13
N LYS A 397 3.06 -42.39 1.02
CA LYS A 397 1.75 -41.79 1.24
C LYS A 397 1.66 -40.41 0.60
N LYS A 398 0.83 -40.30 -0.44
CA LYS A 398 0.61 -39.05 -1.20
C LYS A 398 0.30 -37.84 -0.32
N LYS A 399 -0.53 -38.00 0.72
CA LYS A 399 -0.92 -36.89 1.62
C LYS A 399 0.27 -36.37 2.43
N GLU A 400 1.02 -37.26 3.07
CA GLU A 400 2.20 -36.90 3.86
C GLU A 400 3.28 -36.25 2.98
N ARG A 401 3.49 -36.78 1.76
CA ARG A 401 4.41 -36.19 0.78
C ARG A 401 4.04 -34.75 0.41
N LEU A 402 2.77 -34.50 0.10
CA LEU A 402 2.29 -33.17 -0.26
C LEU A 402 2.38 -32.18 0.90
N GLU A 403 2.10 -32.64 2.13
CA GLU A 403 2.25 -31.82 3.33
C GLU A 403 3.72 -31.46 3.62
N ALA A 404 4.64 -32.39 3.38
CA ALA A 404 6.08 -32.16 3.55
C ALA A 404 6.62 -31.14 2.52
N ILE A 405 6.33 -31.34 1.23
CA ILE A 405 6.66 -30.39 0.15
C ILE A 405 6.07 -29.00 0.46
N ARG A 406 4.84 -28.94 0.97
CA ARG A 406 4.20 -27.67 1.32
C ARG A 406 4.90 -26.93 2.46
N LYS A 407 5.50 -27.64 3.42
CA LYS A 407 6.25 -27.05 4.54
C LYS A 407 7.73 -26.87 4.21
N ASP A 408 8.14 -27.20 2.99
CA ASP A 408 9.54 -27.15 2.60
C ASP A 408 10.09 -25.72 2.71
N PRO A 409 11.20 -25.51 3.43
CA PRO A 409 11.72 -24.17 3.68
C PRO A 409 12.26 -23.49 2.42
N PHE A 410 12.70 -24.23 1.39
CA PHE A 410 13.19 -23.66 0.14
C PHE A 410 12.05 -23.17 -0.75
N LEU A 411 10.94 -23.93 -0.84
CA LEU A 411 9.74 -23.46 -1.54
C LEU A 411 9.09 -22.27 -0.84
N ASN A 412 9.16 -22.24 0.48
CA ASN A 412 8.65 -21.15 1.29
C ASN A 412 9.69 -20.06 1.55
N ALA A 413 10.84 -20.05 0.87
CA ALA A 413 11.80 -18.97 1.04
C ALA A 413 11.17 -17.62 0.62
N LEU A 414 11.44 -16.59 1.42
CA LEU A 414 11.00 -15.23 1.14
C LEU A 414 11.72 -14.70 -0.10
N GLN A 415 10.93 -14.28 -1.08
CA GLN A 415 11.43 -13.54 -2.23
C GLN A 415 11.51 -12.08 -1.82
N VAL A 416 12.70 -11.51 -1.91
CA VAL A 416 13.03 -10.21 -1.33
C VAL A 416 13.83 -9.37 -2.30
N LYS A 417 13.72 -8.05 -2.14
CA LYS A 417 14.57 -7.06 -2.79
C LYS A 417 15.03 -6.02 -1.78
N PHE A 418 16.15 -5.38 -2.05
CA PHE A 418 16.53 -4.20 -1.27
C PHE A 418 15.48 -3.09 -1.37
N ALA A 419 15.27 -2.39 -0.26
CA ALA A 419 14.18 -1.43 -0.08
C ALA A 419 14.66 0.01 0.15
N TYR A 420 15.87 0.35 -0.28
CA TYR A 420 16.37 1.73 -0.29
C TYR A 420 15.86 2.51 -1.49
N ALA A 421 15.59 1.80 -2.60
CA ALA A 421 15.00 2.33 -3.82
C ALA A 421 13.88 1.43 -4.32
N LEU A 422 12.78 2.03 -4.75
CA LEU A 422 11.59 1.34 -5.27
C LEU A 422 11.13 1.94 -6.60
N THR A 423 10.26 1.20 -7.30
CA THR A 423 9.44 1.81 -8.34
C THR A 423 8.29 2.58 -7.69
N THR A 424 7.84 3.67 -8.31
CA THR A 424 6.73 4.46 -7.76
C THR A 424 5.45 3.64 -7.55
N HIS A 425 5.15 2.67 -8.42
CA HIS A 425 4.04 1.74 -8.24
C HIS A 425 4.12 0.99 -6.90
N LYS A 426 5.30 0.49 -6.54
CA LYS A 426 5.51 -0.22 -5.27
C LYS A 426 5.55 0.71 -4.04
N SER A 427 5.56 2.02 -4.26
CA SER A 427 5.53 3.03 -3.18
C SER A 427 4.12 3.48 -2.82
N GLN A 428 3.08 3.06 -3.57
CA GLN A 428 1.70 3.45 -3.31
C GLN A 428 1.25 3.04 -1.90
N GLY A 429 0.56 3.95 -1.22
CA GLY A 429 0.21 3.81 0.20
C GLY A 429 1.36 4.01 1.19
N GLY A 430 2.61 4.09 0.73
CA GLY A 430 3.77 4.46 1.54
C GLY A 430 3.92 5.97 1.68
N GLN A 431 4.53 6.40 2.78
CA GLN A 431 4.94 7.79 3.01
C GLN A 431 6.30 7.81 3.70
N TRP A 432 7.13 8.79 3.34
CA TRP A 432 8.47 8.98 3.88
C TRP A 432 8.71 10.47 4.16
N LYS A 433 9.63 10.77 5.08
CA LYS A 433 9.99 12.16 5.38
C LYS A 433 10.81 12.76 4.26
N ALA A 434 11.80 12.03 3.75
CA ALA A 434 12.60 12.42 2.59
C ALA A 434 12.38 11.46 1.41
N VAL A 435 12.08 12.02 0.24
CA VAL A 435 11.89 11.24 -0.99
C VAL A 435 12.76 11.82 -2.11
N PHE A 436 13.59 10.96 -2.71
CA PHE A 436 14.38 11.27 -3.88
C PHE A 436 13.69 10.68 -5.11
N VAL A 437 13.30 11.50 -6.07
CA VAL A 437 12.63 11.04 -7.28
C VAL A 437 13.62 11.08 -8.44
N ASP A 438 13.87 9.93 -9.06
CA ASP A 438 14.61 9.80 -10.30
C ASP A 438 13.65 9.39 -11.42
N GLN A 439 13.56 10.23 -12.46
CA GLN A 439 12.73 9.95 -13.62
C GLN A 439 13.39 9.01 -14.64
N GLY A 440 14.70 8.81 -14.55
CA GLY A 440 15.49 8.14 -15.57
C GLY A 440 15.46 8.86 -16.93
N TYR A 441 15.76 8.12 -17.99
CA TYR A 441 15.70 8.65 -19.34
C TYR A 441 14.24 8.83 -19.80
N LEU A 442 13.90 10.06 -20.21
CA LEU A 442 12.56 10.45 -20.63
C LEU A 442 12.65 11.17 -21.98
N LYS A 443 12.03 10.60 -23.01
CA LYS A 443 11.87 11.28 -24.30
C LYS A 443 10.72 12.28 -24.26
N GLU A 444 10.70 13.23 -25.18
CA GLU A 444 9.67 14.29 -25.20
C GLU A 444 8.26 13.75 -25.43
N ASP A 445 8.13 12.75 -26.31
CA ASP A 445 6.88 12.05 -26.63
C ASP A 445 6.33 11.21 -25.47
N GLN A 446 7.12 11.00 -24.42
CA GLN A 446 6.73 10.21 -23.23
C GLN A 446 6.20 11.08 -22.08
N VAL A 447 6.02 12.38 -22.30
CA VAL A 447 5.37 13.28 -21.34
C VAL A 447 3.87 13.30 -21.62
N ASP A 448 3.17 12.32 -21.08
CA ASP A 448 1.72 12.14 -21.20
C ASP A 448 1.02 12.17 -19.83
N SER A 449 -0.30 11.94 -19.83
CA SER A 449 -1.09 11.90 -18.60
C SER A 449 -0.67 10.77 -17.65
N GLU A 450 -0.14 9.66 -18.15
CA GLU A 450 0.37 8.56 -17.33
C GLU A 450 1.64 8.97 -16.59
N TYR A 451 2.56 9.63 -17.28
CA TYR A 451 3.76 10.19 -16.68
C TYR A 451 3.43 11.24 -15.62
N ILE A 452 2.42 12.10 -15.86
CA ILE A 452 1.98 13.07 -14.85
C ILE A 452 1.41 12.35 -13.61
N ARG A 453 0.61 11.29 -13.77
CA ARG A 453 0.10 10.48 -12.64
C ARG A 453 1.23 9.80 -11.88
N TRP A 454 2.22 9.26 -12.60
CA TRP A 454 3.42 8.69 -12.00
C TRP A 454 4.16 9.74 -11.16
N LEU A 455 4.36 10.94 -11.69
CA LEU A 455 5.08 12.02 -11.03
C LEU A 455 4.31 12.58 -9.83
N TYR A 456 3.00 12.78 -9.98
CA TYR A 456 2.10 13.14 -8.88
C TYR A 456 2.15 12.10 -7.75
N THR A 457 2.08 10.80 -8.10
CA THR A 457 2.18 9.72 -7.12
C THR A 457 3.50 9.76 -6.39
N ALA A 458 4.63 9.90 -7.10
CA ALA A 458 5.97 9.96 -6.52
C ALA A 458 6.15 11.16 -5.58
N ILE A 459 5.72 12.36 -6.02
CA ILE A 459 5.83 13.60 -5.25
C ILE A 459 5.03 13.51 -3.95
N THR A 460 3.81 12.98 -4.02
CA THR A 460 2.90 12.89 -2.86
C THR A 460 3.29 11.80 -1.86
N ARG A 461 4.37 11.03 -2.10
CA ARG A 461 4.94 10.14 -1.07
C ARG A 461 5.78 10.90 -0.04
N ALA A 462 6.22 12.11 -0.36
CA ALA A 462 7.03 12.94 0.53
C ALA A 462 6.14 13.67 1.54
N THR A 463 6.53 13.63 2.81
CA THR A 463 5.82 14.34 3.89
C THR A 463 6.57 15.57 4.40
N HIS A 464 7.91 15.63 4.22
CA HIS A 464 8.72 16.75 4.70
C HIS A 464 9.60 17.34 3.62
N GLU A 465 10.36 16.54 2.87
CA GLU A 465 11.28 17.03 1.85
C GLU A 465 11.29 16.12 0.62
N LEU A 466 11.26 16.73 -0.56
CA LEU A 466 11.38 16.04 -1.85
C LEU A 466 12.57 16.57 -2.65
N PHE A 467 13.32 15.66 -3.24
CA PHE A 467 14.45 15.96 -4.12
C PHE A 467 14.19 15.39 -5.52
N LEU A 468 14.04 16.26 -6.51
CA LEU A 468 13.98 15.89 -7.93
C LEU A 468 15.41 15.69 -8.46
N VAL A 469 15.80 14.43 -8.70
CA VAL A 469 17.15 14.05 -9.10
C VAL A 469 17.24 13.97 -10.62
N ASN A 470 18.17 14.72 -11.22
CA ASN A 470 18.46 14.70 -12.66
C ASN A 470 17.25 15.03 -13.55
N PHE A 471 16.30 15.84 -13.06
CA PHE A 471 15.20 16.34 -13.88
C PHE A 471 15.72 17.36 -14.91
N HIS A 472 15.18 17.28 -16.13
CA HIS A 472 15.56 18.15 -17.24
C HIS A 472 15.17 19.61 -16.97
N GLU A 473 16.01 20.55 -17.41
CA GLU A 473 15.83 22.00 -17.16
C GLU A 473 14.49 22.55 -17.62
N ARG A 474 13.97 22.03 -18.73
CA ARG A 474 12.64 22.39 -19.28
C ARG A 474 11.47 22.30 -18.29
N PHE A 475 11.60 21.49 -17.23
CA PHE A 475 10.57 21.33 -16.21
C PHE A 475 10.66 22.38 -15.10
N PHE A 476 11.59 23.32 -15.17
CA PHE A 476 11.77 24.37 -14.19
C PHE A 476 11.65 25.73 -14.88
N ASN A 477 10.95 26.65 -14.21
CA ASN A 477 10.87 28.05 -14.61
C ASN A 477 12.14 28.83 -14.28
#